data_AF-A0A8S1XAG1-F1
#
_entry.id   AF-A0A8S1XAG1-F1
#
_cell.length_a   1.000
_cell.length_b   1.000
_cell.length_c   1.000
_cell.angle_alpha   90.00
_cell.angle_beta   90.00
_cell.angle_gamma   90.00
#
_symmetry.space_group_name_H-M   'P 1'
#
loop_
_entity.id
_entity.type
_entity.pdbx_description
1 polymer ?
#
loop_
_entity_poly.entity_id
_entity_poly.type
_entity_poly.pdbx_seq_one_letter_code
_entity_poly.pdbx_strand_id
1 'polypeptide(L)'
;MKILLITLSLLALVTSTTTVPVSSVYQCSCTNAMTQTDCLTDYCNWDSTSGTCSNKACTVFSKEDCEGVPDTFGCIWNYTSNKCEGFTKCSDYTFTIGNAGDCNDKLIKCQADLNTIDSTTGTIKCKNRTQDAILSIDDCNLLPYANCFWYLTPDGKQCLQNTTTNKCEAKSITKCSDYTKDNCNILACYLNGDVCTELTCAIIPEDQCFVYFSYDSKSMIFCSWNGSACVDLNVSTLTQEKCLDSTYFTYGWNPDSKQCEICVTDPDQDSSTNIILYGSILMAIVFLS
;
A
#
# COMPACT_ATOMS: atom_id res chain seq x y z
N MET A 1 3.27 47.20 -39.71
CA MET A 1 2.39 46.68 -38.65
C MET A 1 2.97 45.33 -38.20
N LYS A 2 3.68 45.27 -37.06
CA LYS A 2 4.31 44.04 -36.56
C LYS A 2 3.32 43.37 -35.60
N ILE A 3 2.82 42.20 -35.95
CA ILE A 3 1.96 41.37 -35.09
C ILE A 3 2.90 40.46 -34.29
N LEU A 4 3.02 40.71 -32.98
CA LEU A 4 3.67 39.81 -32.04
C LEU A 4 2.69 38.66 -31.74
N LEU A 5 2.96 37.47 -32.28
CA LEU A 5 2.32 36.23 -31.86
C LEU A 5 3.05 35.72 -30.61
N ILE A 6 2.50 35.99 -29.44
CA ILE A 6 2.90 35.33 -28.20
C ILE A 6 2.22 33.97 -28.20
N THR A 7 2.94 32.95 -28.64
CA THR A 7 2.55 31.55 -28.43
C THR A 7 2.74 31.23 -26.95
N LEU A 8 1.65 31.30 -26.19
CA LEU A 8 1.58 30.82 -24.82
C LEU A 8 1.57 29.28 -24.87
N SER A 9 2.76 28.67 -24.84
CA SER A 9 2.90 27.22 -24.70
C SER A 9 2.39 26.83 -23.31
N LEU A 10 1.17 26.31 -23.25
CA LEU A 10 0.64 25.64 -22.07
C LEU A 10 1.49 24.37 -21.88
N LEU A 11 2.56 24.45 -21.07
CA LEU A 11 3.19 23.25 -20.54
C LEU A 11 2.16 22.60 -19.62
N ALA A 12 1.43 21.61 -20.14
CA ALA A 12 0.78 20.63 -19.30
C ALA A 12 1.90 19.93 -18.53
N LEU A 13 2.13 20.35 -17.28
CA LEU A 13 2.88 19.58 -16.31
C LEU A 13 2.17 18.23 -16.20
N VAL A 14 2.70 17.22 -16.88
CA VAL A 14 2.25 15.84 -16.72
C VAL A 14 2.68 15.47 -15.31
N THR A 15 1.77 15.63 -14.35
CA THR A 15 1.96 15.09 -13.01
C THR A 15 1.87 13.58 -13.14
N SER A 16 3.01 12.91 -13.07
CA SER A 16 3.07 11.46 -13.04
C SER A 16 2.44 11.01 -11.72
N THR A 17 1.24 10.43 -11.78
CA THR A 17 0.64 9.78 -10.61
C THR A 17 1.55 8.64 -10.16
N THR A 18 1.99 8.66 -8.90
CA THR A 18 2.80 7.56 -8.35
C THR A 18 1.88 6.43 -7.93
N THR A 19 1.76 5.41 -8.78
CA THR A 19 1.03 4.17 -8.50
C THR A 19 2.03 3.07 -8.16
N VAL A 20 1.87 2.43 -7.01
CA VAL A 20 2.75 1.37 -6.52
C VAL A 20 1.96 0.08 -6.33
N PRO A 21 2.45 -1.09 -6.80
CA PRO A 21 1.81 -2.36 -6.51
C PRO A 21 1.88 -2.68 -5.01
N VAL A 22 0.85 -3.33 -4.45
CA VAL A 22 0.79 -3.64 -3.01
C VAL A 22 2.00 -4.44 -2.53
N SER A 23 2.52 -5.35 -3.34
CA SER A 23 3.74 -6.12 -3.08
C SER A 23 4.98 -5.26 -2.83
N SER A 24 5.00 -4.03 -3.32
CA SER A 24 6.11 -3.09 -3.16
C SER A 24 5.91 -2.09 -2.02
N VAL A 25 4.79 -2.12 -1.32
CA VAL A 25 4.54 -1.25 -0.16
C VAL A 25 5.27 -1.81 1.07
N TYR A 26 5.76 -0.93 1.95
CA TYR A 26 6.49 -1.29 3.17
C TYR A 26 7.70 -2.21 2.91
N GLN A 27 8.55 -1.86 1.95
CA GLN A 27 9.74 -2.65 1.59
C GLN A 27 11.05 -2.01 2.09
N CYS A 28 11.06 -0.70 2.37
CA CYS A 28 12.17 -0.03 3.04
C CYS A 28 12.14 -0.29 4.53
N SER A 29 13.27 -0.11 5.21
CA SER A 29 13.35 -0.14 6.67
C SER A 29 14.09 1.09 7.20
N CYS A 30 14.31 1.16 8.51
CA CYS A 30 15.15 2.20 9.11
C CYS A 30 16.56 2.24 8.52
N THR A 31 17.08 1.15 7.98
CA THR A 31 18.43 1.13 7.38
C THR A 31 18.55 2.02 6.14
N ASN A 32 17.42 2.44 5.56
CA ASN A 32 17.38 3.38 4.44
C ASN A 32 17.47 4.85 4.89
N ALA A 33 17.40 5.13 6.20
CA ALA A 33 17.60 6.46 6.75
C ALA A 33 19.10 6.74 6.94
N MET A 34 19.62 7.72 6.19
CA MET A 34 21.06 7.97 6.08
C MET A 34 21.59 8.99 7.09
N THR A 35 20.71 9.75 7.75
CA THR A 35 21.09 10.71 8.81
C THR A 35 20.24 10.52 10.05
N GLN A 36 20.70 11.12 11.15
CA GLN A 36 19.95 11.12 12.40
C GLN A 36 18.55 11.74 12.25
N THR A 37 18.42 12.79 11.46
CA THR A 37 17.14 13.47 11.22
C THR A 37 16.16 12.59 10.46
N ASP A 38 16.66 11.75 9.54
CA ASP A 38 15.83 10.83 8.76
C ASP A 38 15.42 9.59 9.56
N CYS A 39 16.10 9.33 10.68
CA CYS A 39 15.90 8.14 11.49
C CYS A 39 14.63 8.30 12.34
N LEU A 40 13.50 7.86 11.79
CA LEU A 40 12.16 8.00 12.37
C LEU A 40 12.09 7.42 13.79
N THR A 41 12.22 8.28 14.80
CA THR A 41 12.46 7.88 16.20
C THR A 41 11.33 7.08 16.82
N ASP A 42 10.14 7.08 16.23
CA ASP A 42 9.01 6.29 16.69
C ASP A 42 9.29 4.79 16.49
N TYR A 43 9.88 4.41 15.35
CA TYR A 43 10.11 3.01 14.96
C TYR A 43 11.59 2.63 14.89
N CYS A 44 12.49 3.60 14.82
CA CYS A 44 13.91 3.42 14.58
C CYS A 44 14.80 3.85 15.77
N ASN A 45 16.02 3.31 15.81
CA ASN A 45 17.10 3.72 16.70
C ASN A 45 18.28 4.23 15.88
N TRP A 46 18.71 5.45 16.17
CA TRP A 46 19.96 6.02 15.64
C TRP A 46 21.13 5.66 16.55
N ASP A 47 22.15 5.02 15.99
CA ASP A 47 23.43 4.82 16.66
C ASP A 47 24.41 5.93 16.26
N SER A 48 24.67 6.85 17.19
CA SER A 48 25.60 7.97 16.99
C SER A 48 27.07 7.56 16.81
N THR A 49 27.45 6.35 17.22
CA THR A 49 28.83 5.85 17.12
C THR A 49 29.09 5.26 15.74
N SER A 50 28.15 4.47 15.21
CA SER A 50 28.25 3.91 13.85
C SER A 50 27.71 4.84 12.77
N GLY A 51 26.88 5.83 13.13
CA GLY A 51 26.18 6.69 12.18
C GLY A 51 25.12 5.94 11.37
N THR A 52 24.46 4.95 11.97
CA THR A 52 23.48 4.10 11.28
C THR A 52 22.13 4.13 11.98
N CYS A 53 21.06 4.07 11.19
CA CYS A 53 19.70 3.90 11.67
C CYS A 53 19.27 2.43 11.57
N SER A 54 18.59 1.91 12.60
CA SER A 54 18.17 0.51 12.68
C SER A 54 16.75 0.37 13.23
N ASN A 55 16.06 -0.71 12.88
CA ASN A 55 14.72 -0.99 13.41
C ASN A 55 14.80 -1.21 14.93
N LYS A 56 13.83 -0.68 15.68
CA LYS A 56 13.63 -1.08 17.07
C LYS A 56 13.23 -2.56 17.16
N ALA A 57 13.59 -3.21 18.26
CA ALA A 57 13.13 -4.56 18.54
C ALA A 57 11.62 -4.55 18.85
N CYS A 58 10.86 -5.53 18.37
CA CYS A 58 9.41 -5.57 18.55
C CYS A 58 8.95 -5.47 20.01
N THR A 59 9.75 -5.99 20.94
CA THR A 59 9.46 -6.00 22.38
C THR A 59 9.40 -4.61 23.03
N VAL A 60 9.81 -3.56 22.33
CA VAL A 60 9.77 -2.18 22.87
C VAL A 60 8.47 -1.46 22.58
N PHE A 61 7.65 -1.95 21.63
CA PHE A 61 6.42 -1.28 21.23
C PHE A 61 5.29 -1.54 22.22
N SER A 62 4.52 -0.49 22.51
CA SER A 62 3.22 -0.64 23.18
C SER A 62 2.23 -1.37 22.26
N LYS A 63 1.04 -1.70 22.76
CA LYS A 63 -0.01 -2.28 21.91
C LYS A 63 -0.37 -1.35 20.76
N GLU A 64 -0.64 -0.09 21.10
CA GLU A 64 -1.07 0.94 20.15
C GLU A 64 -0.01 1.17 19.07
N ASP A 65 1.26 1.25 19.47
CA ASP A 65 2.36 1.41 18.51
C ASP A 65 2.51 0.16 17.64
N CYS A 66 2.50 -1.04 18.24
CA CYS A 66 2.74 -2.30 17.54
C CYS A 66 1.70 -2.58 16.45
N GLU A 67 0.43 -2.22 16.69
CA GLU A 67 -0.65 -2.35 15.69
C GLU A 67 -0.47 -1.38 14.51
N GLY A 68 0.34 -0.31 14.66
CA GLY A 68 0.70 0.62 13.60
C GLY A 68 2.11 0.42 13.01
N VAL A 69 2.89 -0.53 13.51
CA VAL A 69 4.25 -0.78 13.01
C VAL A 69 4.18 -1.29 11.56
N PRO A 70 4.92 -0.68 10.62
CA PRO A 70 4.97 -1.14 9.23
C PRO A 70 5.48 -2.58 9.08
N ASP A 71 4.97 -3.33 8.11
CA ASP A 71 5.26 -4.77 7.93
C ASP A 71 6.76 -5.10 7.77
N THR A 72 7.55 -4.19 7.17
CA THR A 72 9.02 -4.29 7.05
C THR A 72 9.77 -4.51 8.38
N PHE A 73 9.19 -4.06 9.50
CA PHE A 73 9.78 -4.26 10.83
C PHE A 73 9.54 -5.68 11.36
N GLY A 74 8.62 -6.43 10.73
CA GLY A 74 8.29 -7.79 11.10
C GLY A 74 7.78 -7.90 12.52
N CYS A 75 7.06 -6.89 13.03
CA CYS A 75 6.49 -6.87 14.37
C CYS A 75 4.97 -7.05 14.32
N ILE A 76 4.43 -7.78 15.28
CA ILE A 76 2.99 -8.00 15.40
C ILE A 76 2.58 -8.08 16.87
N TRP A 77 1.38 -7.59 17.18
CA TRP A 77 0.76 -7.80 18.47
C TRP A 77 0.20 -9.22 18.60
N ASN A 78 0.78 -10.02 19.48
CA ASN A 78 0.24 -11.33 19.82
C ASN A 78 -0.82 -11.18 20.92
N TYR A 79 -2.08 -11.36 20.55
CA TYR A 79 -3.23 -11.28 21.46
C TYR A 79 -3.26 -12.40 22.52
N THR A 80 -2.52 -13.49 22.34
CA THR A 80 -2.38 -14.57 23.33
C THR A 80 -1.34 -14.23 24.38
N SER A 81 -0.15 -13.77 23.97
CA SER A 81 0.94 -13.38 24.89
C SER A 81 0.78 -11.96 25.44
N ASN A 82 -0.13 -11.17 24.85
CA ASN A 82 -0.40 -9.76 25.14
C ASN A 82 0.86 -8.89 25.06
N LYS A 83 1.67 -9.11 24.02
CA LYS A 83 2.95 -8.44 23.75
C LYS A 83 3.16 -8.26 22.25
N CYS A 84 3.98 -7.26 21.91
CA CYS A 84 4.51 -7.11 20.56
C CYS A 84 5.72 -8.03 20.37
N GLU A 85 5.69 -8.87 19.35
CA GLU A 85 6.71 -9.87 19.06
C GLU A 85 7.01 -9.94 17.57
N GLY A 86 8.07 -10.67 17.21
CA GLY A 86 8.44 -10.86 15.81
C GLY A 86 7.42 -11.74 15.09
N PHE A 87 7.01 -11.33 13.89
CA PHE A 87 6.17 -12.12 13.02
C PHE A 87 6.87 -13.42 12.61
N THR A 88 6.17 -14.55 12.74
CA THR A 88 6.65 -15.87 12.30
C THR A 88 6.07 -16.28 10.94
N LYS A 89 4.81 -16.71 10.90
CA LYS A 89 4.08 -17.16 9.72
C LYS A 89 2.58 -16.97 9.92
N CYS A 90 1.84 -16.78 8.83
CA CYS A 90 0.40 -16.50 8.90
C CYS A 90 -0.40 -17.55 9.70
N SER A 91 -0.04 -18.83 9.59
CA SER A 91 -0.77 -19.92 10.24
C SER A 91 -0.62 -20.01 11.77
N ASP A 92 0.27 -19.19 12.36
CA ASP A 92 0.38 -19.07 13.81
C ASP A 92 -0.69 -18.13 14.40
N TYR A 93 -1.35 -17.32 13.57
CA TYR A 93 -2.32 -16.32 14.03
C TYR A 93 -3.77 -16.78 13.84
N THR A 94 -4.60 -16.36 14.78
CA THR A 94 -6.02 -16.71 14.85
C THR A 94 -6.81 -15.50 15.33
N PHE A 95 -7.90 -15.20 14.65
CA PHE A 95 -8.82 -14.12 15.01
C PHE A 95 -10.23 -14.67 15.22
N THR A 96 -11.13 -13.86 15.77
CA THR A 96 -12.55 -14.18 15.78
C THR A 96 -13.11 -14.13 14.35
N ILE A 97 -14.12 -14.94 14.03
CA ILE A 97 -14.76 -14.94 12.71
C ILE A 97 -15.23 -13.53 12.29
N GLY A 98 -15.74 -12.74 13.25
CA GLY A 98 -16.16 -11.34 13.04
C GLY A 98 -15.03 -10.40 12.56
N ASN A 99 -13.78 -10.77 12.83
CA ASN A 99 -12.59 -9.98 12.53
C ASN A 99 -11.67 -10.72 11.54
N ALA A 100 -12.23 -11.53 10.63
CA ALA A 100 -11.42 -12.21 9.60
C ALA A 100 -10.57 -11.24 8.77
N GLY A 101 -11.02 -9.98 8.62
CA GLY A 101 -10.28 -8.89 7.99
C GLY A 101 -8.95 -8.56 8.68
N ASP A 102 -8.81 -8.81 9.98
CA ASP A 102 -7.56 -8.57 10.71
C ASP A 102 -6.39 -9.41 10.14
N CYS A 103 -6.67 -10.55 9.51
CA CYS A 103 -5.65 -11.32 8.80
C CYS A 103 -5.06 -10.57 7.59
N ASN A 104 -5.76 -9.61 7.00
CA ASN A 104 -5.26 -8.76 5.92
C ASN A 104 -4.73 -7.43 6.47
N ASP A 105 -5.48 -6.82 7.40
CA ASP A 105 -5.24 -5.46 7.87
C ASP A 105 -4.05 -5.37 8.84
N LYS A 106 -3.93 -6.34 9.75
CA LYS A 106 -2.84 -6.39 10.76
C LYS A 106 -1.65 -7.21 10.30
N LEU A 107 -1.82 -7.96 9.21
CA LEU A 107 -0.88 -8.93 8.69
C LEU A 107 -0.84 -8.81 7.16
N ILE A 108 -0.15 -7.79 6.65
CA ILE A 108 -0.17 -7.42 5.23
C ILE A 108 0.23 -8.57 4.29
N LYS A 109 0.98 -9.58 4.74
CA LYS A 109 1.35 -10.76 3.93
C LYS A 109 0.37 -11.94 4.04
N CYS A 110 -0.69 -11.78 4.81
CA CYS A 110 -1.64 -12.83 5.15
C CYS A 110 -3.04 -12.52 4.62
N GLN A 111 -3.89 -13.54 4.70
CA GLN A 111 -5.33 -13.49 4.47
C GLN A 111 -6.02 -14.51 5.38
N ALA A 112 -7.34 -14.42 5.51
CA ALA A 112 -8.11 -15.40 6.27
C ALA A 112 -8.15 -16.78 5.57
N ASP A 113 -7.99 -17.87 6.33
CA ASP A 113 -8.18 -19.24 5.85
C ASP A 113 -9.59 -19.72 6.17
N LEU A 114 -10.48 -19.58 5.20
CA LEU A 114 -11.90 -19.91 5.33
C LEU A 114 -12.16 -21.40 5.63
N ASN A 115 -11.19 -22.28 5.36
CA ASN A 115 -11.31 -23.70 5.69
C ASN A 115 -11.04 -24.03 7.16
N THR A 116 -10.60 -23.03 7.94
CA THR A 116 -10.24 -23.18 9.36
C THR A 116 -11.26 -22.54 10.31
N ILE A 117 -12.41 -22.14 9.79
CA ILE A 117 -13.52 -21.61 10.60
C ILE A 117 -13.95 -22.67 11.61
N ASP A 118 -13.77 -22.38 12.89
CA ASP A 118 -14.27 -23.17 14.00
C ASP A 118 -15.45 -22.44 14.63
N SER A 119 -16.67 -22.90 14.32
CA SER A 119 -17.91 -22.33 14.86
C SER A 119 -18.10 -22.60 16.36
N THR A 120 -17.36 -23.54 16.95
CA THR A 120 -17.44 -23.87 18.38
C THR A 120 -16.70 -22.81 19.20
N THR A 121 -15.50 -22.45 18.74
CA THR A 121 -14.67 -21.42 19.38
C THR A 121 -14.92 -20.02 18.83
N GLY A 122 -15.59 -19.91 17.67
CA GLY A 122 -15.84 -18.66 16.98
C GLY A 122 -14.59 -18.07 16.32
N THR A 123 -13.63 -18.90 15.91
CA THR A 123 -12.31 -18.46 15.43
C THR A 123 -12.01 -18.85 13.99
N ILE A 124 -11.05 -18.16 13.38
CA ILE A 124 -10.51 -18.42 12.03
C ILE A 124 -9.00 -18.19 12.04
N LYS A 125 -8.23 -19.05 11.37
CA LYS A 125 -6.78 -18.89 11.22
C LYS A 125 -6.45 -18.04 10.00
N CYS A 126 -5.24 -17.48 9.97
CA CYS A 126 -4.71 -16.85 8.78
C CYS A 126 -3.86 -17.84 7.95
N LYS A 127 -3.71 -17.54 6.67
CA LYS A 127 -2.81 -18.22 5.72
C LYS A 127 -2.04 -17.18 4.92
N ASN A 128 -0.99 -17.62 4.23
CA ASN A 128 -0.28 -16.76 3.29
C ASN A 128 -1.25 -16.26 2.21
N ARG A 129 -1.06 -15.01 1.82
CA ARG A 129 -1.83 -14.40 0.75
C ARG A 129 -1.63 -15.15 -0.57
N THR A 130 -2.71 -15.33 -1.34
CA THR A 130 -2.67 -16.05 -2.63
C THR A 130 -2.53 -15.14 -3.84
N GLN A 131 -2.61 -13.81 -3.66
CA GLN A 131 -2.57 -12.82 -4.73
C GLN A 131 -2.06 -11.48 -4.21
N ASP A 132 -1.57 -10.61 -5.09
CA ASP A 132 -1.10 -9.29 -4.68
C ASP A 132 -2.24 -8.26 -4.58
N ALA A 133 -3.02 -8.32 -3.49
CA ALA A 133 -4.07 -7.36 -3.18
C ALA A 133 -4.20 -7.15 -1.67
N ILE A 134 -4.37 -5.91 -1.20
CA ILE A 134 -4.40 -5.59 0.24
C ILE A 134 -5.58 -6.28 0.95
N LEU A 135 -6.72 -6.40 0.27
CA LEU A 135 -7.89 -7.15 0.73
C LEU A 135 -8.06 -8.39 -0.15
N SER A 136 -7.58 -9.53 0.35
CA SER A 136 -7.58 -10.79 -0.40
C SER A 136 -8.38 -11.87 0.33
N ILE A 137 -9.03 -12.73 -0.45
CA ILE A 137 -9.74 -13.90 0.05
C ILE A 137 -9.80 -14.98 -1.02
N ASP A 138 -9.99 -16.25 -0.63
CA ASP A 138 -10.14 -17.33 -1.61
C ASP A 138 -11.54 -17.36 -2.25
N ASP A 139 -12.59 -17.18 -1.45
CA ASP A 139 -13.99 -17.33 -1.89
C ASP A 139 -14.93 -16.45 -1.07
N CYS A 140 -15.70 -15.60 -1.75
CA CYS A 140 -16.73 -14.76 -1.14
C CYS A 140 -17.86 -15.56 -0.50
N ASN A 141 -18.21 -16.74 -1.04
CA ASN A 141 -19.39 -17.49 -0.62
C ASN A 141 -19.27 -18.09 0.79
N LEU A 142 -18.04 -18.20 1.31
CA LEU A 142 -17.76 -18.70 2.64
C LEU A 142 -17.73 -17.58 3.70
N LEU A 143 -17.78 -16.31 3.27
CA LEU A 143 -17.82 -15.19 4.18
C LEU A 143 -19.25 -14.99 4.73
N PRO A 144 -19.39 -14.76 6.05
CA PRO A 144 -20.63 -14.24 6.61
C PRO A 144 -21.02 -12.92 5.92
N TYR A 145 -22.33 -12.71 5.69
CA TYR A 145 -22.84 -11.51 5.04
C TYR A 145 -22.30 -10.21 5.67
N ALA A 146 -22.31 -10.14 7.00
CA ALA A 146 -21.81 -8.99 7.77
C ALA A 146 -20.30 -8.71 7.58
N ASN A 147 -19.55 -9.71 7.11
CA ASN A 147 -18.10 -9.64 6.95
C ASN A 147 -17.67 -9.56 5.47
N CYS A 148 -18.60 -9.24 4.57
CA CYS A 148 -18.34 -9.16 3.15
C CYS A 148 -17.80 -7.77 2.78
N PHE A 149 -16.48 -7.61 2.75
CA PHE A 149 -15.81 -6.31 2.60
C PHE A 149 -14.85 -6.27 1.41
N TRP A 150 -15.37 -6.04 0.20
CA TRP A 150 -14.61 -5.77 -1.04
C TRP A 150 -13.38 -6.65 -1.30
N TYR A 151 -13.31 -7.83 -0.68
CA TYR A 151 -12.16 -8.71 -0.82
C TYR A 151 -12.06 -9.17 -2.26
N LEU A 152 -10.85 -9.16 -2.79
CA LEU A 152 -10.57 -9.64 -4.11
C LEU A 152 -10.35 -11.16 -4.06
N THR A 153 -10.94 -11.90 -5.00
CA THR A 153 -10.72 -13.34 -5.19
C THR A 153 -9.64 -13.61 -6.25
N PRO A 154 -9.05 -14.82 -6.32
CA PRO A 154 -7.98 -15.15 -7.26
C PRO A 154 -8.34 -14.96 -8.74
N ASP A 155 -9.63 -15.05 -9.08
CA ASP A 155 -10.15 -14.79 -10.43
C ASP A 155 -10.43 -13.29 -10.71
N GLY A 156 -10.04 -12.40 -9.80
CA GLY A 156 -10.17 -10.94 -9.94
C GLY A 156 -11.57 -10.39 -9.70
N LYS A 157 -12.47 -11.17 -9.08
CA LYS A 157 -13.79 -10.67 -8.66
C LYS A 157 -13.72 -10.10 -7.26
N GLN A 158 -14.72 -9.30 -6.90
CA GLN A 158 -14.84 -8.73 -5.56
C GLN A 158 -16.03 -9.27 -4.81
N CYS A 159 -15.85 -9.42 -3.50
CA CYS A 159 -16.87 -9.82 -2.57
C CYS A 159 -17.78 -8.65 -2.22
N LEU A 160 -19.03 -8.72 -2.66
CA LEU A 160 -20.04 -7.69 -2.41
C LEU A 160 -21.26 -8.27 -1.70
N GLN A 161 -21.84 -7.48 -0.80
CA GLN A 161 -23.09 -7.82 -0.13
C GLN A 161 -24.25 -7.81 -1.13
N ASN A 162 -24.95 -8.94 -1.25
CA ASN A 162 -26.22 -9.01 -1.95
C ASN A 162 -27.37 -8.98 -0.95
N THR A 163 -28.06 -7.84 -0.87
CA THR A 163 -29.21 -7.61 0.04
C THR A 163 -30.42 -8.47 -0.31
N THR A 164 -30.54 -8.95 -1.55
CA THR A 164 -31.67 -9.78 -1.99
C THR A 164 -31.52 -11.21 -1.48
N THR A 165 -30.29 -11.74 -1.54
CA THR A 165 -29.99 -13.12 -1.12
C THR A 165 -29.48 -13.20 0.32
N ASN A 166 -29.15 -12.05 0.93
CA ASN A 166 -28.48 -11.94 2.23
C ASN A 166 -27.18 -12.76 2.29
N LYS A 167 -26.41 -12.72 1.19
CA LYS A 167 -25.15 -13.46 1.01
C LYS A 167 -24.03 -12.55 0.52
N CYS A 168 -22.80 -12.97 0.78
CA CYS A 168 -21.61 -12.40 0.17
C CYS A 168 -21.38 -13.09 -1.19
N GLU A 169 -21.34 -12.31 -2.27
CA GLU A 169 -21.25 -12.85 -3.63
C GLU A 169 -20.07 -12.23 -4.37
N ALA A 170 -19.38 -13.05 -5.16
CA ALA A 170 -18.32 -12.60 -6.04
C ALA A 170 -18.92 -11.89 -7.27
N LYS A 171 -18.54 -10.65 -7.51
CA LYS A 171 -18.95 -9.85 -8.67
C LYS A 171 -17.74 -9.34 -9.44
N SER A 172 -17.84 -9.33 -10.77
CA SER A 172 -16.84 -8.70 -11.62
C SER A 172 -16.97 -7.18 -11.53
N ILE A 173 -15.91 -6.53 -11.06
CA ILE A 173 -15.78 -5.07 -10.98
C ILE A 173 -14.57 -4.71 -11.83
N THR A 174 -14.77 -3.82 -12.79
CA THR A 174 -13.73 -3.34 -13.73
C THR A 174 -13.44 -1.85 -13.56
N LYS A 175 -14.32 -1.14 -12.84
CA LYS A 175 -14.26 0.30 -12.56
C LYS A 175 -15.22 0.62 -11.42
N CYS A 176 -15.05 1.77 -10.76
CA CYS A 176 -15.91 2.17 -9.65
C CYS A 176 -17.39 2.29 -10.05
N SER A 177 -17.71 2.65 -11.30
CA SER A 177 -19.11 2.74 -11.74
C SER A 177 -19.84 1.40 -11.84
N ASP A 178 -19.15 0.27 -11.67
CA ASP A 178 -19.78 -1.06 -11.59
C ASP A 178 -20.37 -1.33 -10.19
N TYR A 179 -19.96 -0.60 -9.15
CA TYR A 179 -20.56 -0.71 -7.82
C TYR A 179 -21.94 -0.04 -7.78
N THR A 180 -22.83 -0.62 -6.98
CA THR A 180 -24.07 0.04 -6.58
C THR A 180 -23.77 1.09 -5.50
N LYS A 181 -24.67 2.08 -5.35
CA LYS A 181 -24.62 3.06 -4.26
C LYS A 181 -24.37 2.42 -2.88
N ASP A 182 -25.08 1.34 -2.58
CA ASP A 182 -25.01 0.66 -1.28
C ASP A 182 -23.73 -0.16 -1.07
N ASN A 183 -22.92 -0.37 -2.12
CA ASN A 183 -21.72 -1.21 -2.09
C ASN A 183 -20.49 -0.47 -2.65
N CYS A 184 -20.54 0.86 -2.76
CA CYS A 184 -19.41 1.64 -3.27
C CYS A 184 -18.19 1.42 -2.37
N ASN A 185 -17.08 0.95 -2.95
CA ASN A 185 -15.85 0.68 -2.21
C ASN A 185 -15.20 1.98 -1.76
N ILE A 186 -15.43 2.38 -0.51
CA ILE A 186 -14.96 3.67 0.02
C ILE A 186 -13.43 3.77 0.15
N LEU A 187 -12.69 2.66 0.02
CA LEU A 187 -11.23 2.65 0.08
C LEU A 187 -10.58 3.02 -1.26
N ALA A 188 -11.33 2.91 -2.36
CA ALA A 188 -10.84 3.12 -3.72
C ALA A 188 -11.74 4.02 -4.58
N CYS A 189 -12.97 4.24 -4.13
CA CYS A 189 -14.01 4.97 -4.82
C CYS A 189 -14.73 5.90 -3.84
N TYR A 190 -15.47 6.86 -4.39
CA TYR A 190 -16.34 7.74 -3.61
C TYR A 190 -17.71 7.85 -4.29
N LEU A 191 -18.72 8.20 -3.50
CA LEU A 191 -20.08 8.36 -3.99
C LEU A 191 -20.31 9.81 -4.46
N ASN A 192 -20.49 9.99 -5.77
CA ASN A 192 -20.87 11.27 -6.36
C ASN A 192 -22.36 11.23 -6.74
N GLY A 193 -23.22 11.70 -5.83
CA GLY A 193 -24.66 11.53 -5.95
C GLY A 193 -25.05 10.05 -5.75
N ASP A 194 -25.52 9.39 -6.82
CA ASP A 194 -25.88 7.96 -6.81
C ASP A 194 -24.89 7.10 -7.60
N VAL A 195 -23.78 7.68 -8.08
CA VAL A 195 -22.78 6.97 -8.89
C VAL A 195 -21.47 6.85 -8.14
N CYS A 196 -20.96 5.62 -8.03
CA CYS A 196 -19.65 5.36 -7.46
C CYS A 196 -18.56 5.72 -8.49
N THR A 197 -17.62 6.58 -8.10
CA THR A 197 -16.60 7.19 -8.96
C THR A 197 -15.21 6.91 -8.38
N GLU A 198 -14.18 6.83 -9.23
CA GLU A 198 -12.80 6.58 -8.81
C GLU A 198 -12.25 7.69 -7.92
N LEU A 199 -11.60 7.32 -6.82
CA LEU A 199 -10.86 8.27 -6.00
C LEU A 199 -9.71 8.88 -6.81
N THR A 200 -9.44 10.15 -6.53
CA THR A 200 -8.23 10.86 -6.97
C THR A 200 -7.74 11.70 -5.80
N CYS A 201 -6.46 12.04 -5.74
CA CYS A 201 -5.97 12.88 -4.64
C CYS A 201 -6.74 14.21 -4.54
N ALA A 202 -7.17 14.79 -5.67
CA ALA A 202 -7.86 16.08 -5.73
C ALA A 202 -9.16 16.19 -4.89
N ILE A 203 -9.78 15.06 -4.51
CA ILE A 203 -11.02 15.04 -3.74
C ILE A 203 -10.83 14.62 -2.28
N ILE A 204 -9.62 14.20 -1.91
CA ILE A 204 -9.31 13.75 -0.55
C ILE A 204 -9.09 14.98 0.33
N PRO A 205 -9.72 15.04 1.53
CA PRO A 205 -9.54 16.15 2.45
C PRO A 205 -8.13 16.17 3.07
N GLU A 206 -7.73 17.33 3.61
CA GLU A 206 -6.38 17.55 4.15
C GLU A 206 -5.95 16.50 5.18
N ASP A 207 -6.84 16.15 6.11
CA ASP A 207 -6.60 15.19 7.20
C ASP A 207 -6.50 13.73 6.74
N GLN A 208 -6.76 13.46 5.45
CA GLN A 208 -6.70 12.12 4.85
C GLN A 208 -5.77 12.10 3.62
N CYS A 209 -5.09 13.20 3.32
CA CYS A 209 -4.29 13.36 2.12
C CYS A 209 -2.94 12.61 2.20
N PHE A 210 -3.01 11.29 2.14
CA PHE A 210 -1.85 10.42 2.21
C PHE A 210 -1.88 9.34 1.13
N VAL A 211 -2.99 8.62 1.02
CA VAL A 211 -3.06 7.45 0.14
C VAL A 211 -4.50 7.03 -0.16
N TYR A 212 -4.70 6.39 -1.31
CA TYR A 212 -5.89 5.58 -1.60
C TYR A 212 -5.52 4.34 -2.42
N PHE A 213 -6.43 3.38 -2.50
CA PHE A 213 -6.19 2.13 -3.25
C PHE A 213 -6.82 2.19 -4.64
N SER A 214 -6.25 1.45 -5.59
CA SER A 214 -6.93 1.15 -6.86
C SER A 214 -8.24 0.39 -6.59
N TYR A 215 -9.21 0.48 -7.51
CA TYR A 215 -10.51 -0.18 -7.33
C TYR A 215 -10.38 -1.69 -7.10
N ASP A 216 -9.37 -2.34 -7.67
CA ASP A 216 -9.05 -3.76 -7.54
C ASP A 216 -8.16 -4.08 -6.33
N SER A 217 -7.82 -3.08 -5.51
CA SER A 217 -7.01 -3.22 -4.29
C SER A 217 -5.60 -3.78 -4.52
N LYS A 218 -5.09 -3.72 -5.76
CA LYS A 218 -3.74 -4.21 -6.14
C LYS A 218 -2.67 -3.13 -6.15
N SER A 219 -3.08 -1.87 -6.09
CA SER A 219 -2.15 -0.75 -6.09
C SER A 219 -2.53 0.29 -5.07
N MET A 220 -1.51 1.00 -4.63
CA MET A 220 -1.55 2.10 -3.69
C MET A 220 -1.12 3.37 -4.43
N ILE A 221 -1.89 4.44 -4.31
CA ILE A 221 -1.60 5.72 -4.94
C ILE A 221 -1.33 6.73 -3.83
N PHE A 222 -0.13 7.32 -3.83
CA PHE A 222 0.27 8.29 -2.81
C PHE A 222 -0.20 9.69 -3.15
N CYS A 223 -0.67 10.40 -2.12
CA CYS A 223 -1.11 11.77 -2.17
C CYS A 223 -0.31 12.63 -1.19
N SER A 224 -0.27 13.94 -1.43
CA SER A 224 0.33 14.89 -0.51
C SER A 224 -0.42 16.22 -0.52
N TRP A 225 -0.53 16.85 0.65
CA TRP A 225 -1.14 18.16 0.77
C TRP A 225 -0.13 19.24 0.36
N ASN A 226 -0.48 20.05 -0.64
CA ASN A 226 0.39 21.12 -1.13
C ASN A 226 0.17 22.48 -0.42
N GLY A 227 -0.63 22.49 0.65
CA GLY A 227 -1.07 23.69 1.36
C GLY A 227 -2.41 24.28 0.90
N SER A 228 -3.00 23.75 -0.17
CA SER A 228 -4.30 24.21 -0.71
C SER A 228 -5.22 23.09 -1.17
N ALA A 229 -4.65 22.01 -1.70
CA ALA A 229 -5.36 20.85 -2.18
C ALA A 229 -4.51 19.60 -1.99
N CYS A 230 -5.20 18.47 -1.96
CA CYS A 230 -4.55 17.18 -2.00
C CYS A 230 -4.20 16.85 -3.46
N VAL A 231 -2.94 16.51 -3.72
CA VAL A 231 -2.44 16.24 -5.07
C VAL A 231 -1.64 14.95 -5.09
N ASP A 232 -1.49 14.37 -6.28
CA ASP A 232 -0.65 13.19 -6.47
C ASP A 232 0.77 13.48 -5.97
N LEU A 233 1.29 12.58 -5.15
CA LEU A 233 2.64 12.73 -4.61
C LEU A 233 3.66 12.55 -5.74
N ASN A 234 4.49 13.57 -5.95
CA ASN A 234 5.62 13.49 -6.87
C ASN A 234 6.89 13.06 -6.13
N VAL A 235 7.17 11.75 -6.14
CA VAL A 235 8.32 11.15 -5.45
C VAL A 235 9.66 11.75 -5.92
N SER A 236 9.78 12.17 -7.19
CA SER A 236 11.02 12.77 -7.71
C SER A 236 11.37 14.13 -7.08
N THR A 237 10.42 14.75 -6.40
CA THR A 237 10.60 16.05 -5.71
C THR A 237 10.78 15.90 -4.21
N LEU A 238 10.67 14.69 -3.67
CA LEU A 238 10.86 14.44 -2.25
C LEU A 238 12.31 14.72 -1.84
N THR A 239 12.46 15.30 -0.66
CA THR A 239 13.74 15.40 0.01
C THR A 239 14.09 14.07 0.69
N GLN A 240 15.37 13.93 1.05
CA GLN A 240 15.86 12.80 1.85
C GLN A 240 14.99 12.53 3.10
N GLU A 241 14.70 13.58 3.87
CA GLU A 241 13.89 13.51 5.11
C GLU A 241 12.45 13.04 4.90
N LYS A 242 11.90 13.24 3.70
CA LYS A 242 10.50 12.89 3.36
C LYS A 242 10.37 11.60 2.59
N CYS A 243 11.48 11.03 2.15
CA CYS A 243 11.47 9.87 1.29
C CYS A 243 10.77 8.66 1.92
N LEU A 244 11.16 8.33 3.15
CA LEU A 244 10.68 7.14 3.86
C LEU A 244 9.27 7.35 4.44
N ASP A 245 9.08 8.44 5.16
CA ASP A 245 7.85 8.76 5.89
C ASP A 245 6.68 9.03 4.94
N SER A 246 6.86 9.92 3.96
CA SER A 246 5.77 10.32 3.04
C SER A 246 5.40 9.25 2.02
N THR A 247 6.13 8.13 1.97
CA THR A 247 5.84 7.02 1.06
C THR A 247 5.53 5.70 1.80
N TYR A 248 5.23 5.76 3.10
CA TYR A 248 4.91 4.57 3.89
C TYR A 248 5.98 3.48 3.75
N PHE A 249 7.26 3.85 3.89
CA PHE A 249 8.39 2.93 3.77
C PHE A 249 8.42 2.18 2.44
N THR A 250 7.91 2.78 1.36
CA THR A 250 7.97 2.22 0.00
C THR A 250 9.23 2.70 -0.73
N TYR A 251 9.60 3.96 -0.54
CA TYR A 251 10.78 4.58 -1.15
C TYR A 251 11.83 4.94 -0.11
N GLY A 252 13.10 4.74 -0.47
CA GLY A 252 14.27 5.08 0.30
C GLY A 252 15.12 6.10 -0.44
N TRP A 253 15.85 6.94 0.30
CA TRP A 253 16.74 7.91 -0.32
C TRP A 253 18.01 7.22 -0.82
N ASN A 254 18.28 7.32 -2.12
CA ASN A 254 19.53 6.87 -2.69
C ASN A 254 20.55 8.04 -2.68
N PRO A 255 21.66 7.95 -1.93
CA PRO A 255 22.65 9.03 -1.85
C PRO A 255 23.40 9.27 -3.16
N ASP A 256 23.52 8.25 -4.01
CA ASP A 256 24.27 8.31 -5.27
C ASP A 256 23.48 9.06 -6.35
N SER A 257 22.19 8.71 -6.51
CA SER A 257 21.30 9.39 -7.45
C SER A 257 20.70 10.68 -6.89
N LYS A 258 20.75 10.87 -5.56
CA LYS A 258 20.10 11.97 -4.82
C LYS A 258 18.61 12.05 -5.11
N GLN A 259 17.97 10.89 -5.16
CA GLN A 259 16.55 10.73 -5.44
C GLN A 259 15.93 9.66 -4.55
N CYS A 260 14.61 9.74 -4.42
CA CYS A 260 13.82 8.68 -3.82
C CYS A 260 13.63 7.53 -4.81
N GLU A 261 14.05 6.34 -4.40
CA GLU A 261 13.97 5.13 -5.20
C GLU A 261 13.17 4.06 -4.45
N ILE A 262 12.40 3.27 -5.19
CA ILE A 262 11.58 2.21 -4.61
C ILE A 262 12.50 1.19 -3.93
N CYS A 263 12.22 0.85 -2.67
CA CYS A 263 12.88 -0.28 -2.04
C CYS A 263 12.27 -1.55 -2.60
N VAL A 264 13.11 -2.41 -3.16
CA VAL A 264 12.67 -3.74 -3.62
C VAL A 264 13.26 -4.75 -2.64
N THR A 265 12.42 -5.43 -1.88
CA THR A 265 12.82 -6.58 -1.05
C THR A 265 12.40 -7.89 -1.70
N ASP A 266 12.82 -8.13 -2.96
CA ASP A 266 13.12 -9.51 -3.39
C ASP A 266 13.92 -9.59 -4.71
N PRO A 267 15.17 -10.08 -4.71
CA PRO A 267 15.84 -10.55 -5.93
C PRO A 267 15.29 -11.90 -6.45
N ASP A 268 14.47 -12.64 -5.69
CA ASP A 268 13.95 -13.96 -6.08
C ASP A 268 12.55 -13.95 -6.73
N GLN A 269 11.89 -12.78 -6.86
CA GLN A 269 10.64 -12.63 -7.62
C GLN A 269 10.79 -12.06 -9.04
N ASP A 270 12.00 -11.69 -9.47
CA ASP A 270 12.23 -11.12 -10.81
C ASP A 270 13.19 -11.97 -11.67
N SER A 271 13.01 -13.30 -11.64
CA SER A 271 13.65 -14.18 -12.63
C SER A 271 12.97 -14.15 -14.01
N SER A 272 12.11 -13.16 -14.29
CA SER A 272 11.51 -13.02 -15.61
C SER A 272 11.12 -11.60 -16.04
N THR A 273 11.94 -10.57 -15.80
CA THR A 273 11.92 -9.39 -16.69
C THR A 273 13.27 -8.70 -16.77
N ASN A 274 13.98 -8.96 -17.87
CA ASN A 274 15.26 -8.36 -18.21
C ASN A 274 15.23 -6.82 -18.12
N ILE A 275 16.22 -6.27 -17.41
CA ILE A 275 17.31 -5.45 -17.99
C ILE A 275 16.88 -4.66 -19.24
N ILE A 276 16.80 -3.34 -19.12
CA ILE A 276 17.36 -2.29 -20.00
C ILE A 276 16.70 -0.97 -19.61
N LEU A 277 17.38 -0.14 -18.82
CA LEU A 277 17.11 1.31 -18.78
C LEU A 277 18.34 2.11 -18.30
N TYR A 278 19.55 1.66 -18.66
CA TYR A 278 20.78 2.47 -18.54
C TYR A 278 21.72 2.29 -19.75
N GLY A 279 21.15 2.10 -20.94
CA GLY A 279 21.91 1.82 -22.16
C GLY A 279 21.48 2.64 -23.38
N SER A 280 21.21 3.93 -23.24
CA SER A 280 20.81 4.78 -24.39
C SER A 280 21.27 6.24 -24.28
N ILE A 281 22.48 6.49 -23.77
CA ILE A 281 23.14 7.80 -23.91
C ILE A 281 24.64 7.56 -24.16
N LEU A 282 25.03 7.01 -25.33
CA LEU A 282 26.42 7.07 -25.82
C LEU A 282 26.63 6.60 -27.28
N MET A 283 25.66 6.79 -28.19
CA MET A 283 25.91 6.69 -29.63
C MET A 283 25.19 7.81 -30.40
N ALA A 284 25.73 9.02 -30.30
CA ALA A 284 25.40 10.13 -31.22
C ALA A 284 26.62 11.03 -31.53
N ILE A 285 27.85 10.57 -31.27
CA ILE A 285 29.08 11.31 -31.62
C ILE A 285 30.16 10.36 -32.16
N VAL A 286 29.84 9.59 -33.21
CA VAL A 286 30.85 9.09 -34.18
C VAL A 286 30.18 8.95 -35.55
N PHE A 287 29.71 10.07 -36.11
CA PHE A 287 29.44 10.20 -37.55
C PHE A 287 29.61 11.67 -37.95
N LEU A 288 30.79 12.21 -37.66
CA LEU A 288 31.36 13.40 -38.31
C LEU A 288 32.88 13.25 -38.29
N SER A 289 33.39 12.44 -39.22
CA SER A 289 34.77 12.44 -39.72
C SER A 289 34.82 11.58 -40.97
#